data_AF-A0AAD1ZJZ8-F1
#
_entry.id   AF-A0AAD1ZJZ8-F1
#
_cell.length_a   1.000
_cell.length_b   1.000
_cell.length_c   1.000
_cell.angle_alpha   90.00
_cell.angle_beta   90.00
_cell.angle_gamma   90.00
#
_symmetry.space_group_name_H-M   'P 1'
#
loop_
_entity.id
_entity.type
_entity.pdbx_description
1 polymer ?
#
loop_
_entity_poly.entity_id
_entity_poly.type
_entity_poly.pdbx_seq_one_letter_code
_entity_poly.pdbx_strand_id
1 'polypeptide(L)'
;MCNVCSQRVTQLNVATRSTVTSKLNKSQKEAIMETIRGVQCEHKTNVKLIWGPPGTGKMRTLSVTLLCLMQMNARTCAETNAAVPDLATQVVKLSRDSFKAEYKNGISSYPLGDILVSGNKDHTEMFSDIEEISLDYRVDKLAESLSPAAGWKHCITSMICFLEGCISQYRFYVDEVYKPESRSLLEFSRDRFRHTAWSLRRHMLTFFYHLRRNFIVNKIFNT
;
A
#
# COMPACT_ATOMS: atom_id res chain seq x y z
N MET A 1 -21.59 -4.28 26.50
CA MET A 1 -20.28 -3.60 26.58
C MET A 1 -19.41 -4.35 27.60
N CYS A 2 -18.08 -4.38 27.41
CA CYS A 2 -17.17 -4.97 28.39
C CYS A 2 -17.02 -4.02 29.59
N ASN A 3 -17.22 -4.53 30.81
CA ASN A 3 -17.09 -3.79 32.06
C ASN A 3 -15.63 -3.54 32.46
N VAL A 4 -14.68 -4.25 31.85
CA VAL A 4 -13.23 -4.14 32.14
C VAL A 4 -12.55 -3.10 31.23
N CYS A 5 -12.95 -3.01 29.96
CA CYS A 5 -12.30 -2.14 28.96
C CYS A 5 -12.63 -0.63 29.09
N SER A 6 -13.05 -0.17 30.26
CA SER A 6 -13.43 1.23 30.48
C SER A 6 -12.32 2.17 30.00
N GLN A 7 -12.64 2.97 28.97
CA GLN A 7 -11.84 4.07 28.40
C GLN A 7 -10.63 3.79 27.50
N ARG A 8 -10.38 2.57 27.02
CA ARG A 8 -9.38 2.38 25.94
C ARG A 8 -9.96 2.67 24.55
N VAL A 9 -10.27 3.93 24.24
CA VAL A 9 -10.44 4.35 22.83
C VAL A 9 -9.08 4.83 22.34
N THR A 10 -8.22 3.91 21.93
CA THR A 10 -6.94 4.27 21.32
C THR A 10 -7.19 5.01 20.02
N GLN A 11 -6.34 6.02 19.77
CA GLN A 11 -6.47 7.06 18.75
C GLN A 11 -6.70 6.48 17.35
N LEU A 12 -7.95 6.50 16.87
CA LEU A 12 -8.21 6.48 15.43
C LEU A 12 -7.50 7.69 14.82
N ASN A 13 -6.72 7.49 13.77
CA ASN A 13 -5.96 8.56 13.14
C ASN A 13 -6.89 9.73 12.80
N VAL A 14 -6.41 10.96 13.03
CA VAL A 14 -7.18 12.21 12.84
C VAL A 14 -7.78 12.31 11.42
N ALA A 15 -7.12 11.69 10.42
CA ALA A 15 -7.58 11.61 9.03
C ALA A 15 -8.89 10.81 8.85
N THR A 16 -9.06 9.67 9.55
CA THR A 16 -10.34 8.94 9.58
C THR A 16 -11.45 9.71 10.30
N ARG A 17 -11.09 10.58 11.26
CA ARG A 17 -12.04 11.33 12.08
C ARG A 17 -12.70 12.51 11.36
N SER A 18 -12.10 13.12 10.33
CA SER A 18 -12.64 14.37 9.76
C SER A 18 -13.25 14.25 8.37
N THR A 19 -12.65 13.52 7.43
CA THR A 19 -13.11 13.56 6.02
C THR A 19 -13.96 12.37 5.61
N VAL A 20 -13.62 11.16 6.08
CA VAL A 20 -14.31 9.93 5.67
C VAL A 20 -15.58 9.69 6.48
N THR A 21 -15.53 9.98 7.78
CA THR A 21 -16.63 9.79 8.73
C THR A 21 -17.61 10.96 8.79
N SER A 22 -17.27 12.14 8.25
CA SER A 22 -18.18 13.30 8.22
C SER A 22 -19.45 13.05 7.40
N LYS A 23 -19.35 12.26 6.32
CA LYS A 23 -20.46 11.86 5.45
C LYS A 23 -21.36 10.75 6.02
N LEU A 24 -21.08 10.27 7.24
CA LEU A 24 -21.88 9.23 7.89
C LEU A 24 -22.93 9.86 8.82
N ASN A 25 -24.12 9.25 8.85
CA ASN A 25 -25.16 9.64 9.80
C ASN A 25 -24.84 9.12 11.22
N LYS A 26 -25.66 9.50 12.20
CA LYS A 26 -25.44 9.15 13.62
C LYS A 26 -25.41 7.64 13.85
N SER A 27 -26.36 6.89 13.29
CA SER A 27 -26.46 5.43 13.51
C SER A 27 -25.29 4.67 12.88
N GLN A 28 -24.83 5.08 11.70
CA GLN A 28 -23.64 4.51 11.04
C GLN A 28 -22.37 4.76 11.86
N LYS A 29 -22.19 6.00 12.35
CA LYS A 29 -21.05 6.34 13.23
C LYS A 29 -21.06 5.51 14.50
N GLU A 30 -22.22 5.35 15.12
CA GLU A 30 -22.39 4.55 16.33
C GLU A 30 -22.06 3.07 16.09
N ALA A 31 -22.57 2.47 15.01
CA ALA A 31 -22.25 1.08 14.64
C ALA A 31 -20.75 0.85 14.42
N ILE A 32 -20.06 1.79 13.77
CA ILE A 32 -18.60 1.72 13.54
C ILE A 32 -17.84 1.82 14.87
N MET A 33 -18.18 2.80 15.71
CA MET A 33 -17.55 2.99 17.03
C MET A 33 -17.76 1.76 17.93
N GLU A 34 -18.94 1.17 17.86
CA GLU A 34 -19.27 -0.06 18.56
C GLU A 34 -18.47 -1.27 18.09
N THR A 35 -18.20 -1.36 16.78
CA THR A 35 -17.37 -2.41 16.18
C THR A 35 -15.92 -2.25 16.61
N ILE A 36 -15.37 -1.04 16.55
CA ILE A 36 -14.02 -0.69 17.00
C ILE A 36 -13.82 -1.08 18.46
N ARG A 37 -14.76 -0.71 19.35
CA ARG A 37 -14.74 -1.09 20.76
C ARG A 37 -14.77 -2.61 20.96
N GLY A 38 -15.48 -3.32 20.09
CA GLY A 38 -15.53 -4.78 20.09
C GLY A 38 -14.18 -5.39 19.78
N VAL A 39 -13.51 -4.91 18.72
CA VAL A 39 -12.19 -5.39 18.30
C VAL A 39 -11.08 -5.06 19.32
N GLN A 40 -11.18 -3.93 20.01
CA GLN A 40 -10.23 -3.56 21.08
C GLN A 40 -10.41 -4.36 22.39
N CYS A 41 -11.49 -5.14 22.50
CA CYS A 41 -11.80 -5.90 23.70
C CYS A 41 -11.22 -7.32 23.61
N GLU A 42 -10.06 -7.54 24.20
CA GLU A 42 -9.41 -8.88 24.26
C GLU A 42 -10.11 -9.85 25.24
N HIS A 43 -11.01 -9.35 26.09
CA HIS A 43 -11.64 -10.17 27.14
C HIS A 43 -12.83 -11.02 26.66
N LYS A 44 -13.43 -10.70 25.52
CA LYS A 44 -14.67 -11.34 25.05
C LYS A 44 -14.75 -11.36 23.53
N THR A 45 -15.19 -12.48 22.98
CA THR A 45 -15.65 -12.55 21.58
C THR A 45 -16.89 -11.69 21.39
N ASN A 46 -16.94 -10.91 20.31
CA ASN A 46 -18.04 -9.99 20.04
C ASN A 46 -18.58 -10.23 18.63
N VAL A 47 -19.89 -10.49 18.55
CA VAL A 47 -20.62 -10.61 17.28
C VAL A 47 -21.65 -9.50 17.26
N LYS A 48 -21.64 -8.68 16.22
CA LYS A 48 -22.60 -7.60 16.03
C LYS A 48 -23.25 -7.67 14.67
N LEU A 49 -24.58 -7.60 14.66
CA LEU A 49 -25.35 -7.43 13.45
C LEU A 49 -25.48 -5.95 13.15
N ILE A 50 -24.91 -5.51 12.02
CA ILE A 50 -25.17 -4.18 11.46
C ILE A 50 -26.25 -4.35 10.41
N TRP A 51 -27.48 -3.95 10.75
CA TRP A 51 -28.63 -4.03 9.87
C TRP A 51 -29.05 -2.65 9.37
N GLY A 52 -29.59 -2.60 8.15
CA GLY A 52 -30.16 -1.38 7.60
C GLY A 52 -31.08 -1.67 6.40
N PRO A 53 -32.18 -0.91 6.22
CA PRO A 53 -33.05 -1.00 5.05
C PRO A 53 -32.31 -0.84 3.70
N PRO A 54 -32.94 -1.18 2.56
CA PRO A 54 -32.42 -0.81 1.25
C PRO A 54 -32.11 0.69 1.16
N GLY A 55 -31.02 1.06 0.48
CA GLY A 55 -30.62 2.46 0.31
C GLY A 55 -29.92 3.15 1.50
N THR A 56 -29.77 2.50 2.67
CA THR A 56 -29.18 3.14 3.87
C THR A 56 -27.65 3.21 3.91
N GLY A 57 -26.98 3.04 2.77
CA GLY A 57 -25.53 3.13 2.69
C GLY A 57 -24.79 2.03 3.46
N LYS A 58 -25.31 0.80 3.48
CA LYS A 58 -24.66 -0.37 4.10
C LYS A 58 -23.23 -0.57 3.59
N MET A 59 -23.05 -0.55 2.28
CA MET A 59 -21.72 -0.68 1.63
C MET A 59 -20.78 0.45 2.07
N ARG A 60 -21.27 1.68 2.18
CA ARG A 60 -20.50 2.81 2.71
C ARG A 60 -20.07 2.57 4.16
N THR A 61 -20.99 2.16 5.01
CA THR A 61 -20.70 1.85 6.41
C THR A 61 -19.67 0.73 6.53
N LEU A 62 -19.81 -0.34 5.75
CA LEU A 62 -18.88 -1.47 5.71
C LEU A 62 -17.49 -1.04 5.24
N SER A 63 -17.39 -0.28 4.14
CA SER A 63 -16.10 0.20 3.62
C SER A 63 -15.34 1.09 4.61
N VAL A 64 -16.04 1.96 5.34
CA VAL A 64 -15.44 2.80 6.38
C VAL A 64 -15.06 1.95 7.60
N THR A 65 -15.89 0.98 7.98
CA THR A 65 -15.56 0.04 9.07
C THR A 65 -14.26 -0.70 8.76
N LEU A 66 -14.14 -1.28 7.56
CA LEU A 66 -12.92 -1.97 7.12
C LEU A 66 -11.71 -1.05 7.15
N LEU A 67 -11.83 0.19 6.64
CA LEU A 67 -10.74 1.17 6.72
C LEU A 67 -10.28 1.42 8.16
N CYS A 68 -11.21 1.66 9.09
CA CYS A 68 -10.90 1.90 10.49
C CYS A 68 -10.18 0.69 11.12
N LEU A 69 -10.65 -0.52 10.83
CA LEU A 69 -10.05 -1.76 11.35
C LEU A 69 -8.65 -2.02 10.79
N MET A 70 -8.43 -1.75 9.50
CA MET A 70 -7.10 -1.86 8.89
C MET A 70 -6.09 -0.92 9.54
N GLN A 71 -6.48 0.31 9.85
CA GLN A 71 -5.62 1.27 10.55
C GLN A 71 -5.30 0.86 11.99
N MET A 72 -6.10 -0.02 12.57
CA MET A 72 -5.86 -0.63 13.88
C MET A 72 -5.05 -1.93 13.79
N ASN A 73 -4.50 -2.24 12.61
CA ASN A 73 -3.77 -3.48 12.32
C ASN A 73 -4.59 -4.77 12.46
N ALA A 74 -5.92 -4.67 12.58
CA ALA A 74 -6.80 -5.81 12.62
C ALA A 74 -6.86 -6.48 11.24
N ARG A 75 -6.85 -7.82 11.21
CA ARG A 75 -7.11 -8.58 9.99
C ARG A 75 -8.63 -8.62 9.77
N THR A 76 -9.08 -8.19 8.61
CA THR A 76 -10.49 -8.18 8.23
C THR A 76 -10.69 -9.03 6.98
N CYS A 77 -11.82 -9.74 6.93
CA CYS A 77 -12.24 -10.53 5.78
C CYS A 77 -13.71 -10.20 5.48
N ALA A 78 -14.08 -10.25 4.19
CA ALA A 78 -15.45 -10.08 3.76
C ALA A 78 -15.78 -11.17 2.73
N GLU A 79 -16.78 -12.00 3.04
CA GLU A 79 -17.30 -13.05 2.15
C GLU A 79 -18.51 -12.47 1.40
N THR A 80 -18.31 -11.88 0.22
CA THR A 80 -19.43 -11.37 -0.59
C THR A 80 -19.20 -11.62 -2.09
N ASN A 81 -19.53 -12.81 -2.57
CA ASN A 81 -19.24 -13.29 -3.93
C ASN A 81 -19.72 -12.34 -5.07
N ALA A 82 -20.75 -11.50 -4.86
CA ALA A 82 -21.24 -10.55 -5.86
C ALA A 82 -20.87 -9.07 -5.61
N ALA A 83 -20.36 -8.71 -4.42
CA ALA A 83 -20.12 -7.31 -4.03
C ALA A 83 -18.66 -7.03 -3.60
N VAL A 84 -17.79 -8.05 -3.63
CA VAL A 84 -16.35 -7.90 -3.33
C VAL A 84 -15.69 -6.82 -4.20
N PRO A 85 -15.89 -6.77 -5.54
CA PRO A 85 -15.21 -5.77 -6.36
C PRO A 85 -15.58 -4.34 -6.02
N ASP A 86 -16.88 -4.07 -5.82
CA ASP A 86 -17.39 -2.75 -5.43
C ASP A 86 -16.86 -2.32 -4.07
N LEU A 87 -16.93 -3.23 -3.08
CA LEU A 87 -16.43 -2.97 -1.75
C LEU A 87 -14.92 -2.72 -1.75
N ALA A 88 -14.15 -3.53 -2.47
CA ALA A 88 -12.71 -3.40 -2.58
C ALA A 88 -12.31 -2.08 -3.26
N THR A 89 -12.96 -1.75 -4.39
CA THR A 89 -12.79 -0.46 -5.09
C THR A 89 -13.07 0.71 -4.16
N GLN A 90 -14.16 0.64 -3.40
CA GLN A 90 -14.53 1.69 -2.46
C GLN A 90 -13.54 1.82 -1.30
N VAL A 91 -13.04 0.72 -0.76
CA VAL A 91 -12.02 0.70 0.29
C VAL A 91 -10.70 1.31 -0.22
N VAL A 92 -10.25 0.96 -1.42
CA VAL A 92 -9.05 1.52 -2.06
C VAL A 92 -9.19 3.02 -2.30
N LYS A 93 -10.35 3.48 -2.79
CA LYS A 93 -10.62 4.93 -2.98
C LYS A 93 -10.55 5.68 -1.65
N LEU A 94 -11.22 5.15 -0.63
CA LEU A 94 -11.22 5.72 0.72
C LEU A 94 -9.83 5.77 1.35
N SER A 95 -9.04 4.73 1.15
CA SER A 95 -7.70 4.62 1.73
C SER A 95 -6.73 5.61 1.08
N ARG A 96 -6.79 5.74 -0.26
CA ARG A 96 -6.04 6.75 -1.03
C ARG A 96 -6.41 8.17 -0.60
N ASP A 97 -7.70 8.48 -0.48
CA ASP A 97 -8.18 9.80 -0.08
C ASP A 97 -7.74 10.15 1.35
N SER A 98 -7.85 9.18 2.28
CA SER A 98 -7.39 9.36 3.66
C SER A 98 -5.89 9.66 3.73
N PHE A 99 -5.08 9.02 2.89
CA PHE A 99 -3.64 9.24 2.85
C PHE A 99 -3.23 10.57 2.23
N LYS A 100 -3.89 10.97 1.14
CA LYS A 100 -3.66 12.30 0.52
C LYS A 100 -3.94 13.43 1.51
N ALA A 101 -4.95 13.28 2.36
CA ALA A 101 -5.26 14.24 3.41
C ALA A 101 -4.19 14.30 4.52
N GLU A 102 -3.56 13.17 4.84
CA GLU A 102 -2.52 13.04 5.87
C GLU A 102 -1.15 13.56 5.37
N TYR A 103 -0.77 13.24 4.13
CA TYR A 103 0.54 13.57 3.57
C TYR A 103 0.42 14.64 2.47
N LYS A 104 0.42 15.92 2.87
CA LYS A 104 0.38 17.09 1.96
C LYS A 104 1.61 17.25 1.05
N ASN A 105 2.63 16.39 1.20
CA ASN A 105 3.98 16.61 0.66
C ASN A 105 4.29 15.86 -0.65
N GLY A 106 3.29 15.62 -1.51
CA GLY A 106 3.54 15.13 -2.88
C GLY A 106 3.94 13.64 -3.00
N ILE A 107 3.75 12.83 -1.96
CA ILE A 107 3.82 11.37 -2.10
C ILE A 107 2.61 10.93 -2.94
N SER A 108 2.84 10.59 -4.21
CA SER A 108 1.78 10.28 -5.17
C SER A 108 1.17 8.89 -5.00
N SER A 109 1.82 8.01 -4.24
CA SER A 109 1.44 6.61 -4.12
C SER A 109 0.98 6.27 -2.70
N TYR A 110 -0.19 5.66 -2.57
CA TYR A 110 -0.71 5.15 -1.30
C TYR A 110 -0.29 3.69 -1.11
N PRO A 111 0.36 3.28 0.00
CA PRO A 111 0.68 1.88 0.23
C PRO A 111 -0.61 1.05 0.31
N LEU A 112 -0.76 0.07 -0.58
CA LEU A 112 -1.91 -0.83 -0.64
C LEU A 112 -1.66 -2.18 0.03
N GLY A 113 -0.44 -2.46 0.51
CA GLY A 113 -0.06 -3.76 1.08
C GLY A 113 -0.94 -4.27 2.23
N ASP A 114 -1.74 -3.42 2.86
CA ASP A 114 -2.72 -3.77 3.90
C ASP A 114 -4.06 -4.32 3.37
N ILE A 115 -4.37 -4.16 2.08
CA ILE A 115 -5.62 -4.61 1.44
C ILE A 115 -5.31 -5.76 0.50
N LEU A 116 -5.96 -6.92 0.60
CA LEU A 116 -5.74 -8.03 -0.33
C LEU A 116 -7.09 -8.59 -0.81
N VAL A 117 -7.19 -8.88 -2.11
CA VAL A 117 -8.30 -9.63 -2.70
C VAL A 117 -7.76 -10.96 -3.21
N SER A 118 -8.43 -12.05 -2.82
CA SER A 118 -8.13 -13.42 -3.23
C SER A 118 -9.44 -14.12 -3.59
N GLY A 119 -9.48 -14.83 -4.71
CA GLY A 119 -10.68 -15.50 -5.23
C GLY A 119 -10.48 -15.95 -6.68
N ASN A 120 -11.39 -16.79 -7.18
CA ASN A 120 -11.29 -17.35 -8.54
C ASN A 120 -11.34 -16.24 -9.60
N LYS A 121 -10.42 -16.32 -10.57
CA LYS A 121 -10.26 -15.40 -11.70
C LYS A 121 -11.36 -15.53 -12.77
N ASP A 122 -12.32 -16.43 -12.56
CA ASP A 122 -13.37 -16.79 -13.54
C ASP A 122 -14.39 -15.66 -13.79
N HIS A 123 -14.27 -14.54 -13.08
CA HIS A 123 -14.93 -13.30 -13.43
C HIS A 123 -13.92 -12.39 -14.13
N THR A 124 -13.88 -12.52 -15.46
CA THR A 124 -13.05 -11.83 -16.46
C THR A 124 -13.26 -10.30 -16.54
N GLU A 125 -13.70 -9.68 -15.46
CA GLU A 125 -13.79 -8.23 -15.30
C GLU A 125 -13.33 -7.86 -13.88
N MET A 126 -12.13 -8.31 -13.50
CA MET A 126 -11.45 -7.68 -12.39
C MET A 126 -11.18 -6.23 -12.82
N PHE A 127 -12.02 -5.29 -12.34
CA PHE A 127 -11.88 -3.87 -12.65
C PHE A 127 -10.41 -3.47 -12.51
N SER A 128 -9.87 -2.76 -13.51
CA SER A 128 -8.50 -2.22 -13.49
C SER A 128 -8.18 -1.50 -12.16
N ASP A 129 -9.21 -0.98 -11.51
CA ASP A 129 -9.16 -0.28 -10.22
C ASP A 129 -8.74 -1.15 -9.02
N ILE A 130 -8.84 -2.48 -9.11
CA ILE A 130 -8.52 -3.42 -8.01
C ILE A 130 -7.45 -4.46 -8.34
N GLU A 131 -6.95 -4.50 -9.57
CA GLU A 131 -5.89 -5.45 -9.98
C GLU A 131 -4.68 -5.38 -9.04
N GLU A 132 -4.28 -4.18 -8.65
CA GLU A 132 -3.13 -3.92 -7.77
C GLU A 132 -3.25 -4.52 -6.35
N ILE A 133 -4.47 -4.82 -5.91
CA ILE A 133 -4.75 -5.50 -4.64
C ILE A 133 -5.01 -7.00 -4.78
N SER A 134 -4.96 -7.53 -6.01
CA SER A 134 -4.98 -8.97 -6.28
C SER A 134 -3.77 -9.66 -5.68
N LEU A 135 -3.98 -10.88 -5.17
CA LEU A 135 -2.88 -11.73 -4.72
C LEU A 135 -1.89 -12.04 -5.84
N ASP A 136 -2.37 -12.43 -7.01
CA ASP A 136 -1.51 -12.82 -8.13
C ASP A 136 -0.66 -11.65 -8.61
N TYR A 137 -1.28 -10.49 -8.85
CA TYR A 137 -0.57 -9.28 -9.26
C TYR A 137 0.54 -8.91 -8.27
N ARG A 138 0.26 -9.03 -6.97
CA ARG A 138 1.23 -8.75 -5.90
C ARG A 138 2.39 -9.73 -5.92
N VAL A 139 2.09 -11.02 -6.06
CA VAL A 139 3.11 -12.06 -6.12
C VAL A 139 4.03 -11.79 -7.31
N ASP A 140 3.47 -11.49 -8.49
CA ASP A 140 4.25 -11.20 -9.69
C ASP A 140 5.16 -9.98 -9.50
N LYS A 141 4.63 -8.85 -8.98
CA LYS A 141 5.41 -7.63 -8.77
C LYS A 141 6.50 -7.79 -7.69
N LEU A 142 6.20 -8.52 -6.62
CA LEU A 142 7.18 -8.81 -5.58
C LEU A 142 8.25 -9.79 -6.08
N ALA A 143 7.86 -10.82 -6.84
CA ALA A 143 8.79 -11.78 -7.44
C ALA A 143 9.74 -11.08 -8.43
N GLU A 144 9.22 -10.21 -9.30
CA GLU A 144 10.02 -9.36 -10.20
C GLU A 144 11.04 -8.53 -9.40
N SER A 145 10.59 -7.93 -8.30
CA SER A 145 11.47 -7.09 -7.46
C SER A 145 12.48 -7.86 -6.64
N LEU A 146 12.18 -9.11 -6.27
CA LEU A 146 13.05 -10.00 -5.52
C LEU A 146 13.94 -10.88 -6.43
N SER A 147 13.77 -10.79 -7.75
CA SER A 147 14.54 -11.56 -8.73
C SER A 147 16.05 -11.36 -8.55
N PRO A 148 16.86 -12.43 -8.51
CA PRO A 148 18.32 -12.30 -8.43
C PRO A 148 18.93 -11.59 -9.63
N ALA A 149 18.34 -11.74 -10.82
CA ALA A 149 18.92 -11.26 -12.08
C ALA A 149 18.67 -9.78 -12.34
N ALA A 150 17.52 -9.24 -11.88
CA ALA A 150 17.09 -7.88 -12.20
C ALA A 150 16.35 -7.17 -11.06
N GLY A 151 16.32 -7.76 -9.86
CA GLY A 151 15.63 -7.20 -8.71
C GLY A 151 16.44 -6.13 -7.96
N TRP A 152 15.90 -5.66 -6.84
CA TRP A 152 16.47 -4.54 -6.08
C TRP A 152 17.93 -4.76 -5.65
N LYS A 153 18.29 -5.98 -5.23
CA LYS A 153 19.66 -6.32 -4.83
C LYS A 153 20.62 -6.16 -5.99
N HIS A 154 20.23 -6.65 -7.17
CA HIS A 154 21.01 -6.48 -8.40
C HIS A 154 21.18 -5.00 -8.73
N CYS A 155 20.13 -4.18 -8.63
CA CYS A 155 20.24 -2.74 -8.86
C CYS A 155 21.20 -2.06 -7.88
N ILE A 156 21.20 -2.44 -6.60
CA ILE A 156 22.16 -1.92 -5.61
C ILE A 156 23.58 -2.35 -5.95
N THR A 157 23.81 -3.63 -6.24
CA THR A 157 25.13 -4.13 -6.65
C THR A 157 25.62 -3.41 -7.89
N SER A 158 24.78 -3.23 -8.90
CA SER A 158 25.12 -2.47 -10.11
C SER A 158 25.46 -1.01 -9.81
N MET A 159 24.75 -0.37 -8.86
CA MET A 159 25.06 1.00 -8.44
C MET A 159 26.43 1.06 -7.75
N ILE A 160 26.71 0.13 -6.85
CA ILE A 160 28.00 0.04 -6.15
C ILE A 160 29.14 -0.17 -7.15
N CYS A 161 29.05 -1.17 -8.02
CA CYS A 161 30.06 -1.45 -9.04
C CYS A 161 30.29 -0.25 -9.98
N PHE A 162 29.24 0.50 -10.31
CA PHE A 162 29.35 1.74 -11.07
C PHE A 162 30.07 2.84 -10.28
N LEU A 163 29.70 3.09 -9.02
CA LEU A 163 30.30 4.14 -8.20
C LEU A 163 31.78 3.87 -7.92
N GLU A 164 32.15 2.61 -7.64
CA GLU A 164 33.54 2.19 -7.41
C GLU A 164 34.37 2.19 -8.70
N GLY A 165 33.76 1.78 -9.82
CA GLY A 165 34.44 1.57 -11.10
C GLY A 165 34.21 2.65 -12.15
N CYS A 166 33.61 3.80 -11.81
CA CYS A 166 33.06 4.76 -12.76
C CYS A 166 34.08 5.21 -13.83
N ILE A 167 35.28 5.59 -13.38
CA ILE A 167 36.35 6.07 -14.28
C ILE A 167 36.81 4.96 -15.23
N SER A 168 36.98 3.74 -14.72
CA SER A 168 37.40 2.59 -15.52
C SER A 168 36.33 2.21 -16.56
N GLN A 169 35.06 2.20 -16.17
CA GLN A 169 33.94 1.96 -17.09
C GLN A 169 33.84 3.05 -18.17
N TYR A 170 34.10 4.31 -17.81
CA TYR A 170 34.14 5.41 -18.77
C TYR A 170 35.28 5.25 -19.78
N ARG A 171 36.49 4.90 -19.32
CA ARG A 171 37.64 4.66 -20.21
C ARG A 171 37.33 3.56 -21.23
N PHE A 172 36.80 2.43 -20.76
CA PHE A 172 36.37 1.34 -21.64
C PHE A 172 35.31 1.80 -22.65
N TYR A 173 34.30 2.58 -22.21
CA TYR A 173 33.28 3.15 -23.10
C TYR A 173 33.88 4.07 -24.18
N VAL A 174 34.87 4.89 -23.84
CA VAL A 174 35.55 5.78 -24.81
C VAL A 174 36.36 4.96 -25.80
N ASP A 175 37.08 3.94 -25.32
CA ASP A 175 37.94 3.09 -26.15
C ASP A 175 37.14 2.24 -27.14
N GLU A 176 35.95 1.75 -26.77
CA GLU A 176 35.10 0.96 -27.67
C GLU A 176 34.31 1.79 -28.70
N VAL A 177 34.01 3.06 -28.41
CA VAL A 177 33.02 3.82 -29.22
C VAL A 177 33.64 4.60 -30.38
N TYR A 178 34.96 4.81 -30.46
CA TYR A 178 35.69 5.48 -31.57
C TYR A 178 34.88 6.61 -32.26
N LYS A 179 34.27 7.52 -31.48
CA LYS A 179 33.49 8.66 -32.02
C LYS A 179 34.01 10.00 -31.51
N PRO A 180 34.14 11.00 -32.40
CA PRO A 180 34.68 12.33 -32.09
C PRO A 180 33.74 13.22 -31.24
N GLU A 181 32.52 12.75 -30.93
CA GLU A 181 31.55 13.40 -30.03
C GLU A 181 31.38 12.61 -28.72
N SER A 182 32.49 12.15 -28.12
CA SER A 182 32.44 11.38 -26.87
C SER A 182 31.81 12.22 -25.76
N ARG A 183 30.67 11.76 -25.21
CA ARG A 183 30.08 12.29 -23.96
C ARG A 183 31.19 12.46 -22.93
N SER A 184 31.21 13.59 -22.23
CA SER A 184 32.12 13.81 -21.11
C SER A 184 31.90 12.78 -20.00
N LEU A 185 32.93 12.56 -19.16
CA LEU A 185 32.79 11.71 -17.96
C LEU A 185 31.59 12.10 -17.11
N LEU A 186 31.31 13.40 -16.99
CA LEU A 186 30.17 13.90 -16.23
C LEU A 186 28.83 13.49 -16.86
N GLU A 187 28.68 13.61 -18.18
CA GLU A 187 27.47 13.22 -18.90
C GLU A 187 27.26 11.71 -18.86
N PHE A 188 28.32 10.93 -19.10
CA PHE A 188 28.31 9.47 -18.92
C PHE A 188 27.87 9.09 -17.50
N SER A 189 28.48 9.71 -16.49
CA SER A 189 28.20 9.39 -15.09
C SER A 189 26.76 9.71 -14.71
N ARG A 190 26.26 10.87 -15.14
CA ARG A 190 24.88 11.30 -14.88
C ARG A 190 23.87 10.36 -15.52
N ASP A 191 24.11 9.93 -16.75
CA ASP A 191 23.22 9.03 -17.47
C ASP A 191 23.15 7.64 -16.81
N ARG A 192 24.32 7.05 -16.52
CA ARG A 192 24.43 5.74 -15.86
C ARG A 192 23.86 5.75 -14.44
N PHE A 193 24.13 6.81 -13.68
CA PHE A 193 23.55 7.00 -12.36
C PHE A 193 22.03 7.09 -12.44
N ARG A 194 21.48 7.92 -13.34
CA ARG A 194 20.03 8.07 -13.53
C ARG A 194 19.35 6.75 -13.86
N HIS A 195 19.92 5.99 -14.80
CA HIS A 195 19.39 4.69 -15.19
C HIS A 195 19.33 3.73 -13.98
N THR A 196 20.44 3.60 -13.26
CA THR A 196 20.52 2.66 -12.12
C THR A 196 19.65 3.11 -10.95
N ALA A 197 19.62 4.41 -10.66
CA ALA A 197 18.78 5.00 -9.62
C ALA A 197 17.29 4.84 -9.93
N TRP A 198 16.90 4.98 -11.19
CA TRP A 198 15.51 4.77 -11.63
C TRP A 198 15.08 3.32 -11.42
N SER A 199 15.90 2.35 -11.82
CA SER A 199 15.61 0.93 -11.63
C SER A 199 15.47 0.57 -10.15
N LEU A 200 16.40 1.04 -9.31
CA LEU A 200 16.31 0.83 -7.87
C LEU A 200 15.05 1.47 -7.28
N ARG A 201 14.75 2.73 -7.67
CA ARG A 201 13.56 3.45 -7.23
C ARG A 201 12.29 2.67 -7.59
N ARG A 202 12.22 2.08 -8.78
CA ARG A 202 11.08 1.26 -9.22
C ARG A 202 10.80 0.14 -8.22
N HIS A 203 11.82 -0.64 -7.85
CA HIS A 203 11.66 -1.74 -6.89
C HIS A 203 11.33 -1.26 -5.48
N MET A 204 11.93 -0.17 -5.03
CA MET A 204 11.61 0.41 -3.72
C MET A 204 10.15 0.89 -3.66
N LEU A 205 9.64 1.46 -4.75
CA LEU A 205 8.22 1.81 -4.87
C LEU A 205 7.33 0.56 -4.86
N THR A 206 7.74 -0.53 -5.52
CA THR A 206 7.00 -1.80 -5.45
C THR A 206 6.89 -2.32 -4.02
N PHE A 207 7.98 -2.30 -3.25
CA PHE A 207 7.93 -2.69 -1.84
C PHE A 207 7.08 -1.75 -1.01
N PHE A 208 7.23 -0.45 -1.21
CA PHE A 208 6.40 0.54 -0.52
C PHE A 208 4.91 0.32 -0.81
N TYR A 209 4.57 -0.02 -2.04
CA TYR A 209 3.19 -0.18 -2.47
C TYR A 209 2.55 -1.49 -1.99
N HIS A 210 3.28 -2.60 -2.07
CA HIS A 210 2.71 -3.93 -1.86
C HIS A 210 3.06 -4.58 -0.51
N LEU A 211 4.06 -4.07 0.22
CA LEU A 211 4.33 -4.54 1.57
C LEU A 211 3.48 -3.80 2.59
N ARG A 212 3.12 -4.51 3.65
CA ARG A 212 2.33 -3.98 4.75
C ARG A 212 3.03 -2.78 5.39
N ARG A 213 2.31 -1.71 5.73
CA ARG A 213 2.92 -0.47 6.27
C ARG A 213 3.83 -0.74 7.49
N ASN A 214 3.40 -1.60 8.40
CA ASN A 214 4.18 -1.95 9.59
C ASN A 214 5.46 -2.74 9.28
N PHE A 215 5.53 -3.44 8.15
CA PHE A 215 6.72 -4.16 7.75
C PHE A 215 7.83 -3.19 7.34
N ILE A 216 7.45 -2.10 6.67
CA ILE A 216 8.37 -1.05 6.20
C ILE A 216 8.91 -0.26 7.40
N VAL A 217 8.01 0.20 8.29
CA VAL A 217 8.39 1.06 9.43
C VAL A 217 9.26 0.30 10.45
N ASN A 218 8.93 -0.96 10.78
CA ASN A 218 9.63 -1.68 11.85
C ASN A 218 11.01 -2.24 11.47
N LYS A 219 11.32 -2.36 10.17
CA LYS A 219 12.60 -2.98 9.72
C LYS A 219 13.60 -2.02 9.08
N ILE A 220 13.16 -0.85 8.60
CA ILE A 220 14.04 0.07 7.86
C ILE A 220 14.62 1.18 8.77
N PHE A 221 13.95 1.53 9.87
CA PHE A 221 14.35 2.65 10.74
C PHE A 221 14.82 2.23 12.15
N ASN A 222 14.88 0.93 12.45
CA ASN A 222 15.24 0.39 13.78
C ASN A 222 16.49 -0.51 13.76
N THR A 223 17.36 -0.35 12.77
CA THR A 223 18.73 -0.93 12.72
C THR A 223 19.72 0.19 12.58
#